data_AF-A0A9D2ULE4-F1
#
_entry.id   AF-A0A9D2ULE4-F1
#
_cell.length_a   1.000
_cell.length_b   1.000
_cell.length_c   1.000
_cell.angle_alpha   90.00
_cell.angle_beta   90.00
_cell.angle_gamma   90.00
#
_symmetry.space_group_name_H-M   'P 1'
#
loop_
_entity.id
_entity.type
_entity.pdbx_description
1 polymer ?
#
loop_
_entity_poly.entity_id
_entity_poly.type
_entity_poly.pdbx_seq_one_letter_code
_entity_poly.pdbx_strand_id
1 'polypeptide(L)'
;MAKLADPGVWEKLGSDASAEYIDPDTEMTVRTPMPKAELPAAMASRLPDNTVLVEVYMIPGDVLGDEAEIRMTARAAGVPVEIDAVLELREVESATKLAAHAEISSSIPMFGPMIEQAVVPILEKRLSDRLRRFESA
;
A
#
# COMPACT_ATOMS: atom_id res chain seq x y z
N MET A 1 -15.67 1.58 3.59
CA MET A 1 -14.61 1.75 4.61
C MET A 1 -14.44 0.53 5.50
N ALA A 2 -15.50 -0.07 6.05
CA ALA A 2 -15.42 -1.32 6.82
C ALA A 2 -14.64 -2.46 6.12
N LYS A 3 -14.69 -2.54 4.79
CA LYS A 3 -13.93 -3.52 3.99
C LYS A 3 -12.40 -3.35 4.07
N LEU A 4 -11.88 -2.13 4.25
CA LEU A 4 -10.42 -1.91 4.34
C LEU A 4 -9.89 -2.35 5.71
N ALA A 5 -10.73 -2.24 6.74
CA ALA A 5 -10.44 -2.70 8.09
C ALA A 5 -10.70 -4.21 8.29
N ASP A 6 -11.14 -4.93 7.25
CA ASP A 6 -11.38 -6.37 7.29
C ASP A 6 -10.17 -7.15 6.71
N PRO A 7 -9.41 -7.87 7.55
CA PRO A 7 -8.27 -8.68 7.09
C PRO A 7 -8.66 -9.71 6.02
N GLY A 8 -9.88 -10.26 6.10
CA GLY A 8 -10.34 -11.31 5.19
C GLY A 8 -10.49 -10.84 3.73
N VAL A 9 -10.64 -9.54 3.50
CA VAL A 9 -10.61 -8.97 2.14
C VAL A 9 -9.19 -9.04 1.57
N TRP A 10 -8.18 -8.71 2.36
CA TRP A 10 -6.78 -8.72 1.96
C TRP A 10 -6.23 -10.14 1.77
N GLU A 11 -6.63 -11.07 2.62
CA GLU A 11 -6.29 -12.50 2.49
C GLU A 11 -6.78 -13.09 1.17
N LYS A 12 -8.01 -12.75 0.74
CA LYS A 12 -8.54 -13.16 -0.57
C LYS A 12 -7.75 -12.58 -1.75
N LEU A 13 -7.06 -11.46 -1.55
CA LEU A 13 -6.19 -10.83 -2.55
C LEU A 13 -4.77 -11.41 -2.55
N GLY A 14 -4.48 -12.39 -1.69
CA GLY A 14 -3.19 -13.08 -1.62
C GLY A 14 -2.17 -12.41 -0.70
N SER A 15 -2.63 -11.60 0.26
CA SER A 15 -1.79 -10.93 1.25
C SER A 15 -2.08 -11.49 2.65
N ASP A 16 -1.05 -11.58 3.49
CA ASP A 16 -1.24 -11.81 4.93
C ASP A 16 -1.63 -10.47 5.58
N ALA A 17 -2.69 -10.43 6.38
CA ALA A 17 -3.22 -9.17 6.91
C ALA A 17 -3.62 -9.27 8.38
N SER A 18 -3.39 -8.20 9.13
CA SER A 18 -3.76 -8.08 10.54
C SER A 18 -4.27 -6.68 10.83
N ALA A 19 -5.39 -6.60 11.55
CA ALA A 19 -5.96 -5.34 12.03
C ALA A 19 -5.72 -5.18 13.53
N GLU A 20 -5.34 -3.98 13.95
CA GLU A 20 -5.22 -3.56 15.34
C GLU A 20 -6.12 -2.33 15.56
N TYR A 21 -7.00 -2.39 16.56
CA TYR A 21 -7.86 -1.27 16.91
C TYR A 21 -7.12 -0.29 17.84
N ILE A 22 -7.04 0.96 17.43
CA ILE A 22 -6.36 2.06 18.12
C ILE A 22 -7.34 3.21 18.27
N ASP A 23 -8.20 3.15 19.29
CA ASP A 23 -9.33 4.06 19.52
C ASP A 23 -9.06 5.54 19.15
N PRO A 24 -9.82 6.14 18.20
CA PRO A 24 -10.95 5.55 17.45
C PRO A 24 -10.53 4.76 16.19
N ASP A 25 -9.27 4.86 15.76
CA ASP A 25 -8.76 4.38 14.48
C ASP A 25 -8.52 2.86 14.43
N THR A 26 -8.26 2.35 13.24
CA THR A 26 -7.78 0.99 13.00
C THR A 26 -6.51 1.02 12.18
N GLU A 27 -5.45 0.41 12.71
CA GLU A 27 -4.23 0.13 11.95
C GLU A 27 -4.38 -1.23 11.26
N MET A 28 -4.31 -1.22 9.93
CA MET A 28 -4.30 -2.43 9.12
C MET A 28 -2.89 -2.65 8.57
N THR A 29 -2.23 -3.73 8.99
CA THR A 29 -0.95 -4.15 8.43
C THR A 29 -1.18 -5.27 7.41
N VAL A 30 -0.72 -5.06 6.18
CA VAL A 30 -0.82 -5.99 5.05
C VAL A 30 0.58 -6.37 4.57
N ARG A 31 0.83 -7.67 4.40
CA ARG A 31 2.11 -8.24 3.98
C ARG A 31 1.91 -9.01 2.68
N THR A 32 2.56 -8.56 1.61
CA THR A 32 2.47 -9.21 0.30
C THR A 32 3.84 -9.71 -0.15
N PRO A 33 3.99 -10.98 -0.53
CA PRO A 33 5.21 -11.46 -1.16
C PRO A 33 5.59 -10.63 -2.40
N MET A 34 6.86 -10.29 -2.52
CA MET A 34 7.40 -9.53 -3.64
C MET A 34 8.47 -10.38 -4.36
N PRO A 35 8.05 -11.26 -5.29
CA PRO A 35 9.00 -12.12 -5.98
C PRO A 35 9.95 -11.29 -6.85
N LYS A 36 11.25 -11.62 -6.80
CA LYS A 36 12.31 -10.94 -7.57
C LYS A 36 12.03 -10.83 -9.07
N ALA A 37 11.32 -11.81 -9.63
CA ALA A 37 10.95 -11.83 -11.04
C ALA A 37 10.03 -10.67 -11.47
N GLU A 38 9.32 -10.07 -10.51
CA GLU A 38 8.44 -8.93 -10.75
C GLU A 38 9.14 -7.59 -10.50
N LEU A 39 10.42 -7.62 -10.11
CA LEU A 39 11.23 -6.44 -9.85
C LEU A 39 12.23 -6.17 -10.98
N PRO A 40 12.66 -4.92 -11.17
CA PRO A 40 13.71 -4.60 -12.11
C PRO A 40 14.99 -5.37 -11.75
N ALA A 41 15.72 -5.84 -12.75
CA ALA A 41 16.95 -6.62 -12.53
C ALA A 41 17.95 -5.91 -11.60
N ALA A 42 18.03 -4.57 -11.69
CA ALA A 42 18.89 -3.73 -10.85
C ALA A 42 18.52 -3.78 -9.35
N MET A 43 17.27 -4.09 -9.01
CA MET A 43 16.81 -4.32 -7.64
C MET A 43 16.84 -5.78 -7.23
N ALA A 44 16.39 -6.67 -8.12
CA ALA A 44 16.32 -8.10 -7.86
C ALA A 44 17.68 -8.67 -7.42
N SER A 45 18.78 -8.13 -7.95
CA SER A 45 20.15 -8.52 -7.56
C SER A 45 20.56 -8.05 -6.16
N ARG A 46 19.87 -7.07 -5.58
CA ARG A 46 20.20 -6.48 -4.27
C ARG A 46 19.26 -6.90 -3.15
N LEU A 47 18.15 -7.53 -3.50
CA LEU A 47 17.13 -7.92 -2.54
C LEU A 47 17.32 -9.35 -2.03
N PRO A 48 16.87 -9.66 -0.81
CA PRO A 48 16.68 -11.03 -0.36
C PRO A 48 15.71 -11.80 -1.26
N ASP A 49 15.82 -13.13 -1.33
CA ASP A 49 14.92 -13.98 -2.13
C ASP A 49 13.46 -13.95 -1.63
N ASN A 50 13.26 -13.59 -0.37
CA ASN A 50 11.99 -13.55 0.34
C ASN A 50 11.58 -12.12 0.72
N THR A 51 11.76 -11.14 -0.17
CA THR A 51 11.27 -9.78 0.07
C THR A 51 9.75 -9.75 0.18
N VAL A 52 9.28 -9.02 1.18
CA VAL A 52 7.86 -8.78 1.46
C VAL A 52 7.62 -7.28 1.39
N LEU A 53 6.54 -6.89 0.69
CA LEU A 53 5.96 -5.56 0.78
C LEU A 53 5.10 -5.51 2.04
N VAL A 54 5.41 -4.61 2.96
CA VAL A 54 4.64 -4.34 4.16
C VAL A 54 3.94 -3.00 3.97
N GLU A 55 2.63 -3.01 3.98
CA GLU A 55 1.76 -1.84 3.89
C GLU A 55 1.06 -1.66 5.24
N VAL A 56 1.02 -0.44 5.76
CA VAL A 56 0.32 -0.09 7.00
C VAL A 56 -0.69 1.01 6.66
N TYR A 57 -1.96 0.74 6.87
CA TYR A 57 -3.06 1.68 6.64
C TYR A 57 -3.61 2.17 7.98
N MET A 58 -3.62 3.48 8.19
CA MET A 58 -4.33 4.14 9.28
C MET A 58 -5.72 4.52 8.79
N ILE A 59 -6.70 3.74 9.23
CA ILE A 59 -8.10 3.89 8.83
C ILE A 59 -8.81 4.63 9.96
N PRO A 60 -9.32 5.86 9.71
CA PRO A 60 -10.02 6.60 10.74
C PRO A 60 -11.28 5.86 11.19
N GLY A 61 -11.52 5.76 12.49
CA GLY A 61 -12.77 5.16 13.00
C GLY A 61 -13.96 6.11 12.88
N ASP A 62 -13.68 7.41 13.04
CA ASP A 62 -14.68 8.48 13.05
C ASP A 62 -14.84 9.08 11.65
N VAL A 63 -15.19 8.24 10.67
CA VAL A 63 -15.60 8.78 9.37
C VAL A 63 -17.05 9.21 9.42
N LEU A 64 -17.27 10.48 9.71
CA LEU A 64 -18.57 11.13 9.60
C LEU A 64 -18.85 11.47 8.12
N GLY A 65 -19.42 10.52 7.36
CA GLY A 65 -19.99 10.78 6.03
C GLY A 65 -19.49 9.87 4.90
N ASP A 66 -19.71 10.32 3.67
CA ASP A 66 -19.43 9.56 2.44
C ASP A 66 -17.96 9.66 1.98
N GLU A 67 -17.11 10.39 2.72
CA GLU A 67 -15.70 10.63 2.38
C GLU A 67 -14.76 10.24 3.53
N ALA A 68 -13.66 9.55 3.24
CA ALA A 68 -12.57 9.30 4.20
C ALA A 68 -11.20 9.56 3.58
N GLU A 69 -10.28 10.00 4.44
CA GLU A 69 -8.86 10.04 4.15
C GLU A 69 -8.17 8.91 4.93
N ILE A 70 -7.46 8.02 4.23
CA ILE A 70 -6.71 6.92 4.82
C ILE A 70 -5.24 7.14 4.52
N ARG A 71 -4.42 7.16 5.57
CA ARG A 71 -2.97 7.24 5.40
C ARG A 71 -2.41 5.84 5.25
N MET A 72 -1.56 5.66 4.26
CA MET A 72 -0.88 4.41 3.99
C MET A 72 0.62 4.64 3.97
N THR A 73 1.38 3.77 4.63
CA THR A 73 2.83 3.69 4.47
C THR A 73 3.20 2.33 3.92
N ALA A 74 4.07 2.26 2.92
CA ALA A 74 4.54 1.00 2.36
C ALA A 74 6.06 0.91 2.32
N ARG A 75 6.57 -0.25 2.71
CA ARG A 75 8.01 -0.54 2.80
C ARG A 75 8.27 -1.93 2.27
N ALA A 76 9.28 -2.09 1.43
CA ALA A 76 9.73 -3.42 1.02
C ALA A 76 10.95 -3.83 1.86
N ALA A 77 10.89 -5.00 2.49
CA ALA A 77 11.98 -5.49 3.33
C ALA A 77 13.30 -5.61 2.53
N GLY A 78 14.32 -4.89 2.98
CA GLY A 78 15.62 -4.82 2.29
C GLY A 78 15.70 -3.79 1.16
N VAL A 79 14.62 -3.05 0.88
CA VAL A 79 14.61 -1.90 -0.02
C VAL A 79 14.69 -0.60 0.81
N PRO A 80 15.61 0.32 0.49
CA PRO A 80 15.71 1.62 1.14
C PRO A 80 14.77 2.63 0.47
N VAL A 81 13.49 2.27 0.36
CA VAL A 81 12.41 3.08 -0.21
C VAL A 81 11.21 2.95 0.70
N GLU A 82 10.63 4.09 1.04
CA GLU A 82 9.35 4.21 1.73
C GLU A 82 8.36 4.92 0.80
N ILE A 83 7.12 4.47 0.82
CA ILE A 83 5.99 5.15 0.18
C ILE A 83 5.12 5.68 1.29
N ASP A 84 4.78 6.96 1.21
CA ASP A 84 3.73 7.58 1.99
C ASP A 84 2.60 7.92 1.04
N ALA A 85 1.39 7.44 1.31
CA ALA A 85 0.24 7.68 0.46
C ALA A 85 -0.97 8.13 1.28
N VAL A 86 -1.73 9.04 0.69
CA VAL A 86 -3.05 9.46 1.17
C VAL A 86 -4.08 8.90 0.19
N LEU A 87 -4.96 8.05 0.70
CA LEU A 87 -6.05 7.45 -0.05
C LEU A 87 -7.33 8.20 0.30
N GLU A 88 -7.91 8.90 -0.67
CA GLU A 88 -9.24 9.50 -0.53
C GLU A 88 -10.28 8.50 -1.03
N LEU A 89 -11.19 8.10 -0.15
CA LEU A 89 -12.37 7.31 -0.50
C LEU A 89 -13.57 8.21 -0.54
N ARG A 90 -14.37 8.12 -1.62
CA ARG A 90 -15.65 8.82 -1.74
C ARG A 90 -16.71 7.86 -2.24
N GLU A 91 -17.86 7.83 -1.58
CA GLU A 91 -19.03 7.11 -2.07
C GLU A 91 -19.78 7.99 -3.09
N VAL A 92 -19.90 7.52 -4.33
CA VAL A 92 -20.60 8.22 -5.41
C VAL A 92 -21.57 7.25 -6.07
N GLU A 93 -22.87 7.56 -6.01
CA GLU A 93 -23.93 6.77 -6.67
C GLU A 93 -23.89 5.27 -6.32
N SER A 94 -23.65 4.94 -5.04
CA SER A 94 -23.50 3.56 -4.52
C SER A 94 -22.26 2.80 -5.03
N ALA A 95 -21.29 3.50 -5.62
CA ALA A 95 -19.96 2.99 -5.93
C ALA A 95 -18.90 3.71 -5.08
N THR A 96 -17.97 2.95 -4.51
CA THR A 96 -16.79 3.53 -3.84
C THR A 96 -15.78 3.94 -4.91
N LYS A 97 -15.49 5.24 -5.00
CA LYS A 97 -14.37 5.77 -5.78
C LYS A 97 -13.17 5.94 -4.87
N LEU A 98 -12.00 5.58 -5.37
CA LEU A 98 -10.76 5.72 -4.63
C LEU A 98 -9.76 6.56 -5.43
N ALA A 99 -9.27 7.64 -4.82
CA ALA A 99 -8.14 8.41 -5.30
C ALA A 99 -6.93 8.18 -4.39
N ALA A 100 -5.73 8.15 -4.96
CA ALA A 100 -4.50 7.92 -4.21
C ALA A 100 -3.46 8.97 -4.59
N HIS A 101 -2.92 9.64 -3.58
CA HIS A 101 -1.81 10.58 -3.70
C HIS A 101 -0.61 9.97 -2.97
N ALA A 102 0.42 9.57 -3.69
CA ALA A 102 1.60 8.92 -3.13
C ALA A 102 2.85 9.79 -3.30
N GLU A 103 3.63 9.90 -2.23
CA GLU A 103 5.00 10.39 -2.22
C GLU A 103 5.93 9.21 -1.96
N ILE A 104 7.02 9.14 -2.72
CA ILE A 104 8.00 8.06 -2.63
C ILE A 104 9.34 8.67 -2.26
N SER A 105 9.95 8.16 -1.19
CA SER A 105 11.23 8.66 -0.68
C SER A 105 12.25 7.53 -0.57
N SER A 106 13.51 7.79 -0.94
CA SER A 106 14.62 6.87 -0.70
C SER A 106 15.54 7.34 0.42
N SER A 107 15.93 6.40 1.28
CA SER A 107 16.88 6.65 2.37
C SER A 107 18.36 6.53 1.95
N ILE A 108 18.68 6.32 0.65
CA ILE A 108 20.07 6.30 0.17
C ILE A 108 20.50 7.67 -0.39
N PRO A 109 21.43 8.38 0.27
CA PRO A 109 21.84 9.74 -0.11
C PRO A 109 22.44 9.90 -1.53
N MET A 110 22.91 8.83 -2.17
CA MET A 110 23.62 8.88 -3.47
C MET A 110 22.91 8.13 -4.61
N PHE A 111 22.02 7.19 -4.29
CA PHE A 111 21.31 6.36 -5.28
C PHE A 111 19.79 6.56 -5.24
N GLY A 112 19.29 7.41 -4.34
CA GLY A 112 17.86 7.68 -4.17
C GLY A 112 17.15 7.97 -5.49
N PRO A 113 17.59 8.94 -6.30
CA PRO A 113 16.88 9.30 -7.54
C PRO A 113 16.85 8.17 -8.59
N MET A 114 17.89 7.34 -8.67
CA MET A 114 17.96 6.24 -9.64
C MET A 114 17.09 5.06 -9.21
N ILE A 115 17.08 4.76 -7.90
CA ILE A 115 16.23 3.70 -7.33
C ILE A 115 14.77 4.17 -7.39
N GLU A 116 14.46 5.39 -7.00
CA GLU A 116 13.13 5.98 -7.12
C GLU A 116 12.61 5.86 -8.56
N GLN A 117 13.35 6.32 -9.57
CA GLN A 117 12.90 6.24 -10.97
C GLN A 117 12.62 4.81 -11.47
N ALA A 118 13.36 3.81 -10.98
CA ALA A 118 13.16 2.42 -11.39
C ALA A 118 12.00 1.74 -10.64
N VAL A 119 11.68 2.21 -9.44
CA VAL A 119 10.82 1.51 -8.48
C VAL A 119 9.45 2.16 -8.36
N VAL A 120 9.42 3.50 -8.43
CA VAL A 120 8.20 4.31 -8.41
C VAL A 120 7.15 3.75 -9.39
N PRO A 121 7.44 3.50 -10.68
CA PRO A 121 6.41 3.03 -11.61
C PRO A 121 5.84 1.66 -11.26
N ILE A 122 6.61 0.80 -10.59
CA ILE A 122 6.18 -0.55 -10.21
C ILE A 122 5.32 -0.49 -8.96
N LEU A 123 5.73 0.30 -7.97
CA LEU A 123 4.97 0.51 -6.75
C LEU A 123 3.66 1.25 -7.06
N GLU A 124 3.69 2.27 -7.91
CA GLU A 124 2.49 2.96 -8.41
C GLU A 124 1.55 2.00 -9.16
N LYS A 125 2.08 1.16 -10.05
CA LYS A 125 1.28 0.17 -10.78
C LYS A 125 0.66 -0.85 -9.83
N ARG A 126 1.44 -1.39 -8.88
CA ARG A 126 0.94 -2.34 -7.88
C ARG A 126 -0.13 -1.72 -7.00
N LEU A 127 0.08 -0.50 -6.52
CA LEU A 127 -0.90 0.25 -5.75
C LEU A 127 -2.17 0.44 -6.59
N SER A 128 -2.05 0.96 -7.81
CA SER A 128 -3.18 1.16 -8.72
C SER A 128 -3.96 -0.13 -9.02
N ASP A 129 -3.25 -1.22 -9.34
CA ASP A 129 -3.87 -2.52 -9.63
C ASP A 129 -4.59 -3.08 -8.41
N ARG A 130 -4.03 -2.88 -7.21
CA ARG A 130 -4.62 -3.31 -5.94
C ARG A 130 -5.86 -2.49 -5.58
N LEU A 131 -5.80 -1.18 -5.74
CA LEU A 131 -6.92 -0.27 -5.52
C LEU A 131 -8.09 -0.60 -6.46
N ARG A 132 -7.82 -0.87 -7.74
CA ARG A 132 -8.84 -1.34 -8.68
C ARG A 132 -9.49 -2.65 -8.28
N ARG A 133 -8.69 -3.62 -7.80
CA ARG A 133 -9.23 -4.89 -7.29
C ARG A 133 -10.14 -4.66 -6.09
N PHE A 134 -9.78 -3.70 -5.23
CA PHE A 134 -10.59 -3.31 -4.08
C PHE A 134 -11.92 -2.67 -4.48
N GLU A 135 -11.94 -1.81 -5.51
CA GLU A 135 -13.19 -1.26 -6.07
C GLU A 135 -14.12 -2.36 -6.64
N SER A 136 -13.56 -3.49 -7.08
CA SER A 136 -14.30 -4.62 -7.66
C SER A 136 -14.69 -5.75 -6.70
N ALA A 137 -14.23 -5.71 -5.45
CA ALA A 137 -14.44 -6.76 -4.43
C ALA A 137 -15.59 -6.42 -3.47
#